data_AF-A0A7X3YUH2-F1
#
_entry.id   AF-A0A7X3YUH2-F1
#
_cell.length_a   1.000
_cell.length_b   1.000
_cell.length_c   1.000
_cell.angle_alpha   90.00
_cell.angle_beta   90.00
_cell.angle_gamma   90.00
#
_symmetry.space_group_name_H-M   'P 1'
#
loop_
_entity.id
_entity.type
_entity.pdbx_description
1 polymer ?
#
loop_
_entity_poly.entity_id
_entity_poly.type
_entity_poly.pdbx_seq_one_letter_code
_entity_poly.pdbx_strand_id
1 'polypeptide(L)' 'MGTTAALDIQRRLFDSGESLHAPHLLDLEITQVLRRYVLGGELTSQRGKQALTDLADFPIFRYPHDLFLPRIWA' A
#
# COMPACT_ATOMS: atom_id res chain seq x y z
N MET A 1 -7.00 -3.62 -17.27
CA MET A 1 -7.38 -3.11 -15.92
C MET A 1 -8.79 -2.56 -16.02
N GLY A 2 -9.68 -2.92 -15.08
CA GLY A 2 -11.11 -2.58 -15.15
C GLY A 2 -12.05 -3.73 -14.79
N THR A 3 -11.66 -4.60 -13.86
CA THR A 3 -12.60 -5.59 -13.32
C THR A 3 -13.58 -4.88 -12.40
N THR A 4 -14.81 -5.40 -12.27
CA THR A 4 -15.84 -4.82 -11.38
C THR A 4 -15.32 -4.65 -9.95
N ALA A 5 -14.55 -5.63 -9.46
CA ALA A 5 -13.90 -5.56 -8.15
C ALA A 5 -12.92 -4.38 -8.01
N ALA A 6 -12.16 -4.05 -9.06
CA ALA A 6 -11.25 -2.91 -9.02
C ALA A 6 -12.00 -1.57 -8.92
N LEU A 7 -13.13 -1.45 -9.60
CA LEU A 7 -13.98 -0.25 -9.54
C LEU A 7 -14.63 -0.08 -8.16
N ASP A 8 -15.10 -1.18 -7.56
CA ASP A 8 -15.67 -1.14 -6.21
C ASP A 8 -14.63 -0.75 -5.16
N ILE A 9 -13.40 -1.29 -5.28
CA ILE A 9 -12.27 -0.92 -4.43
C ILE A 9 -11.92 0.56 -4.62
N GLN A 10 -11.81 1.03 -5.87
CA GLN A 10 -11.50 2.44 -6.16
C GLN A 10 -12.56 3.36 -5.55
N ARG A 11 -13.85 3.04 -5.70
CA ARG A 11 -14.93 3.86 -5.12
C ARG A 11 -14.80 4.00 -3.62
N ARG A 12 -14.48 2.91 -2.91
CA ARG A 12 -14.31 2.94 -1.44
C ARG A 12 -13.04 3.70 -1.03
N LEU A 13 -11.91 3.41 -1.68
CA LEU A 13 -10.63 4.03 -1.33
C LEU A 13 -10.59 5.55 -1.54
N PHE A 14 -11.41 6.07 -2.45
CA PHE A 14 -11.47 7.49 -2.79
C PHE A 14 -12.82 8.14 -2.46
N ASP A 15 -13.68 7.49 -1.66
CA ASP A 15 -14.88 8.13 -1.13
C ASP A 15 -14.47 9.24 -0.15
N SER A 16 -15.05 10.43 -0.29
CA SER A 16 -14.62 11.61 0.46
C SER A 16 -14.91 11.54 1.96
N GLY A 17 -15.73 10.57 2.39
CA GLY A 17 -16.03 10.29 3.80
C GLY A 17 -15.11 9.27 4.47
N GLU A 18 -14.28 8.53 3.72
CA GLU A 18 -13.39 7.51 4.28
C GLU A 18 -11.92 7.97 4.24
N SER A 19 -11.19 7.81 5.35
CA SER A 19 -9.75 8.02 5.42
C SER A 19 -9.01 6.69 5.59
N LEU A 20 -7.84 6.58 4.95
CA LEU A 20 -7.02 5.38 5.02
C LEU A 20 -5.96 5.52 6.10
N HIS A 21 -5.82 4.49 6.93
CA HIS A 21 -4.91 4.48 8.06
C HIS A 21 -4.08 3.20 8.03
N ALA A 22 -2.76 3.32 8.22
CA ALA A 22 -1.87 2.18 8.29
C ALA A 22 -0.64 2.44 9.16
N PRO A 23 0.04 1.40 9.68
CA PRO A 23 1.36 1.57 10.27
C PRO A 23 2.40 1.96 9.21
N HIS A 24 3.49 2.64 9.62
CA HIS A 24 4.67 2.87 8.76
C HIS A 24 5.25 1.58 8.17
N LEU A 25 4.99 0.43 8.81
CA LEU A 25 5.40 -0.89 8.32
C LEU A 25 4.87 -1.20 6.92
N LEU A 26 3.72 -0.65 6.54
CA LEU A 26 3.08 -0.86 5.23
C LEU A 26 4.04 -0.56 4.07
N ASP A 27 4.83 0.51 4.19
CA ASP A 27 5.76 0.92 3.12
C ASP A 27 6.83 -0.15 2.88
N LEU A 28 7.32 -0.79 3.95
CA LEU A 28 8.31 -1.87 3.85
C LEU A 28 7.70 -3.15 3.27
N GLU A 29 6.48 -3.49 3.68
CA GLU A 29 5.76 -4.67 3.18
C GLU A 29 5.49 -4.54 1.68
N ILE A 30 4.96 -3.40 1.22
CA ILE A 30 4.71 -3.18 -0.21
C ILE A 30 6.02 -3.12 -0.99
N THR A 31 7.05 -2.45 -0.47
CA THR A 31 8.38 -2.41 -1.13
C THR A 31 8.95 -3.82 -1.28
N GLN A 32 8.83 -4.67 -0.26
CA GLN A 32 9.28 -6.06 -0.32
C GLN A 32 8.56 -6.86 -1.39
N VAL A 33 7.23 -6.73 -1.49
CA VAL A 33 6.41 -7.40 -2.50
C VAL A 33 6.81 -6.94 -3.91
N LEU A 34 6.91 -5.63 -4.14
CA LEU A 34 7.32 -5.08 -5.43
C LEU A 34 8.72 -5.55 -5.83
N ARG A 35 9.67 -5.53 -4.88
CA ARG A 35 11.04 -6.02 -5.12
C ARG A 35 11.05 -7.49 -5.51
N ARG A 36 10.23 -8.33 -4.86
CA ARG A 36 10.11 -9.75 -5.20
C ARG A 36 9.64 -9.94 -6.63
N TYR A 37 8.59 -9.22 -7.07
CA TYR A 37 8.11 -9.31 -8.45
C TYR A 37 9.12 -8.80 -9.48
N VAL A 38 9.89 -7.76 -9.15
CA VAL A 38 10.98 -7.29 -10.02
C VAL A 38 12.08 -8.34 -10.16
N LEU A 39 12.49 -8.99 -9.06
CA LEU A 39 13.48 -10.07 -9.12
C LEU A 39 12.96 -11.32 -9.82
N GLY A 40 11.67 -11.60 -9.74
CA GLY A 40 11.02 -12.70 -10.44
C GLY A 40 10.79 -12.44 -11.94
N GLY A 41 11.04 -11.22 -12.43
CA GLY A 41 10.78 -10.84 -13.82
C GLY A 41 9.30 -10.61 -14.15
N GLU A 42 8.41 -10.70 -13.16
CA GLU A 42 6.96 -10.45 -13.30
C GLU A 42 6.64 -8.95 -13.39
N LEU A 43 7.55 -8.10 -12.87
CA LEU A 43 7.43 -6.65 -12.94
C LEU A 43 8.74 -6.04 -13.45
N THR A 44 8.66 -5.04 -14.33
CA THR A 44 9.85 -4.29 -14.72
C THR A 44 10.33 -3.42 -13.56
N SER A 45 11.64 -3.20 -13.45
CA SER A 45 12.22 -2.30 -12.44
C SER A 45 11.61 -0.89 -12.51
N GLN A 46 11.35 -0.39 -13.72
CA GLN A 46 10.69 0.89 -13.93
C GLN A 46 9.26 0.90 -13.37
N ARG A 47 8.47 -0.16 -13.62
CA ARG A 47 7.10 -0.22 -13.09
C ARG A 47 7.08 -0.37 -11.56
N GLY A 48 8.04 -1.11 -11.00
CA GLY A 48 8.23 -1.20 -9.55
C GLY A 48 8.51 0.17 -8.90
N LYS A 49 9.41 0.96 -9.50
CA LYS A 49 9.68 2.34 -9.05
C LYS A 49 8.44 3.23 -9.16
N GLN A 50 7.72 3.16 -10.27
CA GLN A 50 6.48 3.93 -10.43
C GLN A 50 5.46 3.57 -9.35
N ALA A 51 5.29 2.28 -9.04
CA ALA A 51 4.37 1.85 -7.99
C ALA A 51 4.77 2.36 -6.59
N LEU A 52 6.06 2.54 -6.31
CA LEU A 52 6.53 3.16 -5.07
C LEU A 52 6.20 4.66 -5.02
N THR A 53 6.34 5.37 -6.15
CA THR A 53 5.88 6.76 -6.26
C THR A 53 4.36 6.84 -6.05
N ASP A 54 3.59 5.97 -6.72
CA ASP A 54 2.14 5.91 -6.59
C ASP A 54 1.71 5.66 -5.12
N LEU A 55 2.45 4.82 -4.37
CA LEU A 55 2.22 4.57 -2.94
C LEU A 55 2.55 5.80 -2.05
N ALA A 56 3.58 6.56 -2.41
CA ALA A 56 3.97 7.76 -1.68
C ALA A 56 2.89 8.85 -1.81
N ASP A 57 2.29 8.98 -3.00
CA ASP A 57 1.22 9.93 -3.30
C ASP A 57 -0.16 9.47 -2.81
N PHE A 58 -0.29 8.20 -2.39
CA PHE A 58 -1.55 7.64 -1.94
C PHE A 58 -1.96 8.22 -0.57
N PRO A 59 -3.23 8.63 -0.37
CA PRO A 59 -3.67 9.40 0.79
C PRO A 59 -3.87 8.52 2.05
N ILE A 60 -2.78 7.93 2.54
CA ILE A 60 -2.75 7.11 3.76
C ILE A 60 -2.13 7.90 4.90
N PHE A 61 -2.87 8.00 6.01
CA PHE A 61 -2.32 8.42 7.30
C PHE A 61 -1.49 7.30 7.90
N ARG A 62 -0.19 7.56 8.06
CA ARG A 62 0.76 6.59 8.58
C ARG A 62 1.04 6.81 10.07
N TYR A 63 1.20 5.72 10.81
CA TYR A 63 1.45 5.74 12.25
C TYR A 63 2.72 4.95 12.62
N PRO A 64 3.53 5.44 13.59
CA PRO A 64 4.62 4.66 14.18
C PRO A 64 4.12 3.31 14.70
N HIS A 65 4.90 2.25 14.44
CA HIS A 65 4.45 0.88 14.72
C HIS A 65 4.50 0.53 16.22
N ASP A 66 5.37 1.20 16.96
CA ASP A 66 5.52 1.10 18.41
C ASP A 66 4.21 1.38 19.17
N LEU A 67 3.35 2.27 18.64
CA LEU A 67 2.03 2.57 19.18
C LEU A 67 1.09 1.35 19.22
N PHE A 68 1.32 0.36 18.34
CA PHE A 68 0.48 -0.83 18.24
C PHE A 68 1.01 -2.01 19.06
N LEU A 69 2.30 -2.03 19.43
CA LEU A 69 2.93 -3.16 20.11
C LEU A 69 2.21 -3.59 21.40
N PRO A 70 1.78 -2.68 22.30
CA PRO A 70 1.06 -3.09 23.51
C PRO A 70 -0.28 -3.77 23.23
N ARG A 71 -0.97 -3.38 22.16
CA ARG A 71 -2.27 -3.98 21.76
C ARG A 71 -2.10 -5.30 21.02
N ILE A 72 -1.00 -5.49 20.31
CA ILE A 72 -0.72 -6.74 19.58
C ILE A 72 -0.40 -7.87 20.55
N TRP A 73 0.26 -7.56 21.66
CA TRP A 73 0.71 -8.55 22.63
C TRP A 73 -0.31 -8.88 23.74
N ALA A 74 -1.27 -7.98 23.98
CA ALA A 74 -2.34 -8.18 24.97
C ALA A 74 -3.34 -9.27 24.54
#